data_AF-G3I1U7-F1
#
_entry.id   AF-G3I1U7-F1
#
_cell.length_a   1.000
_cell.length_b   1.000
_cell.length_c   1.000
_cell.angle_alpha   90.00
_cell.angle_beta   90.00
_cell.angle_gamma   90.00
#
_symmetry.space_group_name_H-M   'P 1'
#
loop_
_entity.id
_entity.type
_entity.pdbx_description
1 polymer ?
#
loop_
_entity_poly.entity_id
_entity_poly.type
_entity_poly.pdbx_seq_one_letter_code
_entity_poly.pdbx_strand_id
1 'polypeptide(L)'
;MRFAKKHNKKGLKKMQANNTKAMIAHTEAIKDLVKTKVVKTKMPKGPSRKLSRLAFIAHPKLGKQIRNYMAKGHRLYQPKPKVQTKAEASAPAKAPKGAQAPVKAPK
;
A
#
# COMPACT_ATOMS: atom_id res chain seq x y z
N MET A 1 -56.42 25.77 -17.02
CA MET A 1 -55.55 26.10 -15.86
C MET A 1 -55.03 27.56 -15.80
N ARG A 2 -55.57 28.54 -16.56
CA ARG A 2 -55.03 29.92 -16.54
C ARG A 2 -55.28 30.67 -15.23
N PHE A 3 -56.42 30.41 -14.58
CA PHE A 3 -56.83 31.09 -13.35
C PHE A 3 -55.89 30.82 -12.16
N ALA A 4 -55.49 29.57 -11.92
CA ALA A 4 -54.56 29.25 -10.83
C ALA A 4 -53.23 30.01 -10.97
N LYS A 5 -52.63 29.98 -12.17
CA LYS A 5 -51.36 30.67 -12.46
C LYS A 5 -51.46 32.19 -12.30
N LYS A 6 -52.64 32.78 -12.54
CA LYS A 6 -52.94 34.21 -12.35
C LYS A 6 -52.93 34.62 -10.87
N HIS A 7 -53.37 33.75 -9.96
CA HIS A 7 -53.53 34.06 -8.53
C HIS A 7 -52.37 33.63 -7.63
N ASN A 8 -51.34 32.98 -8.15
CA ASN A 8 -50.19 32.48 -7.37
C ASN A 8 -49.46 33.56 -6.55
N LYS A 9 -49.50 34.82 -6.98
CA LYS A 9 -48.87 35.94 -6.24
C LYS A 9 -49.51 36.18 -4.87
N LYS A 10 -50.80 35.83 -4.69
CA LYS A 10 -51.54 36.02 -3.43
C LYS A 10 -50.96 35.22 -2.26
N GLY A 11 -50.33 34.07 -2.54
CA GLY A 11 -49.73 33.19 -1.53
C GLY A 11 -48.22 33.35 -1.35
N LEU A 12 -47.57 34.24 -2.12
CA LEU A 12 -46.11 34.27 -2.25
C LEU A 12 -45.39 34.50 -0.91
N LYS A 13 -45.85 35.47 -0.10
CA LYS A 13 -45.24 35.78 1.21
C LYS A 13 -45.30 34.58 2.18
N LYS A 14 -46.43 33.85 2.19
CA LYS A 14 -46.60 32.65 3.03
C LYS A 14 -45.68 31.52 2.59
N MET A 15 -45.55 31.32 1.27
CA MET A 15 -44.64 30.34 0.69
C MET A 15 -43.19 30.66 0.99
N GLN A 16 -42.78 31.93 0.89
CA GLN A 16 -41.41 32.35 1.21
C GLN A 16 -41.08 32.08 2.68
N ALA A 17 -41.96 32.45 3.60
CA ALA A 17 -41.76 32.19 5.02
C ALA A 17 -41.67 30.68 5.34
N ASN A 18 -42.48 29.85 4.68
CA ASN A 18 -42.41 28.39 4.84
C ASN A 18 -41.09 27.82 4.30
N ASN A 19 -40.68 28.27 3.10
CA ASN A 19 -39.42 27.84 2.49
C ASN A 19 -38.20 28.23 3.34
N THR A 20 -38.20 29.44 3.93
CA THR A 20 -37.14 29.86 4.87
C THR A 20 -37.10 28.97 6.10
N LYS A 21 -38.26 28.66 6.71
CA LYS A 21 -38.34 27.74 7.86
C LYS A 21 -37.83 26.35 7.51
N ALA A 22 -38.20 25.83 6.33
CA ALA A 22 -37.75 24.54 5.84
C ALA A 22 -36.23 24.50 5.61
N MET A 23 -35.66 25.56 5.02
CA MET A 23 -34.20 25.70 4.87
C MET A 23 -33.49 25.70 6.22
N ILE A 24 -33.98 26.47 7.20
CA ILE A 24 -33.39 26.52 8.55
C ILE A 24 -33.42 25.12 9.21
N ALA A 25 -34.57 24.45 9.17
CA ALA A 25 -34.70 23.09 9.70
C ALA A 25 -33.74 22.10 9.02
N HIS A 26 -33.59 22.20 7.69
CA HIS A 26 -32.67 21.36 6.94
C HIS A 26 -31.20 21.65 7.29
N THR A 27 -30.82 22.91 7.50
CA THR A 27 -29.46 23.27 7.91
C THR A 27 -29.10 22.72 9.29
N GLU A 28 -30.02 22.81 10.26
CA GLU A 28 -29.80 22.23 11.59
C GLU A 28 -29.73 20.69 11.52
N ALA A 29 -30.60 20.05 10.74
CA ALA A 29 -30.56 18.60 10.54
C ALA A 29 -29.23 18.12 9.91
N ILE A 30 -28.68 18.86 8.93
CA ILE A 30 -27.35 18.54 8.37
C ILE A 30 -26.27 18.69 9.44
N LYS A 31 -26.29 19.80 10.20
CA LYS A 31 -25.33 20.06 11.26
C LYS A 31 -25.33 18.95 12.30
N ASP A 32 -26.52 18.47 12.67
CA ASP A 32 -26.68 17.36 13.62
C ASP A 32 -26.31 16.00 13.02
N LEU A 33 -26.58 15.76 11.73
CA LEU A 33 -26.09 14.56 11.03
C LEU A 33 -24.56 14.51 11.02
N VAL A 34 -23.91 15.65 10.77
CA VAL A 34 -22.44 15.73 10.77
C VAL A 34 -21.90 15.46 12.18
N LYS A 35 -22.47 16.08 13.23
CA LYS A 35 -22.09 15.82 14.62
C LYS A 35 -22.31 14.35 15.03
N THR A 36 -23.44 13.76 14.67
CA THR A 36 -23.78 12.38 15.06
C THR A 36 -22.87 11.35 14.37
N LYS A 37 -22.44 11.59 13.13
CA LYS A 37 -21.40 10.78 12.48
C LYS A 37 -20.08 10.83 13.25
N VAL A 38 -19.70 12.00 13.80
CA VAL A 38 -18.50 12.11 14.65
C VAL A 38 -18.67 11.30 15.95
N VAL A 39 -19.85 11.33 16.58
CA VAL A 39 -20.08 10.71 17.89
C VAL A 39 -20.32 9.20 17.82
N LYS A 40 -20.93 8.67 16.74
CA LYS A 40 -21.43 7.28 16.71
C LYS A 40 -20.84 6.41 15.60
N THR A 41 -19.61 6.67 15.18
CA THR A 41 -18.91 5.71 14.32
C THR A 41 -18.33 4.57 15.15
N LYS A 42 -19.19 3.68 15.64
CA LYS A 42 -18.78 2.35 16.09
C LYS A 42 -18.46 1.54 14.83
N MET A 43 -17.28 1.79 14.23
CA MET A 43 -16.88 1.03 13.04
C MET A 43 -16.76 -0.44 13.41
N PRO A 44 -17.44 -1.36 12.70
CA PRO A 44 -17.08 -2.76 12.78
C PRO A 44 -15.62 -2.89 12.35
N LYS A 45 -14.85 -3.77 13.01
CA LYS A 45 -13.47 -4.05 12.59
C LYS A 45 -13.49 -4.50 11.13
N GLY A 46 -13.09 -3.61 10.23
CA GLY A 46 -12.99 -3.89 8.81
C GLY A 46 -11.95 -4.97 8.54
N PRO A 47 -11.87 -5.48 7.30
CA PRO A 47 -10.82 -6.43 6.92
C PRO A 47 -9.45 -5.85 7.26
N SER A 48 -8.53 -6.73 7.67
CA SER A 48 -7.19 -6.30 8.04
C SER A 48 -6.53 -5.51 6.89
N ARG A 49 -5.72 -4.51 7.24
CA ARG A 49 -5.01 -3.66 6.26
C ARG A 49 -4.23 -4.48 5.22
N LYS A 50 -3.73 -5.66 5.59
CA LYS A 50 -3.02 -6.58 4.70
C LYS A 50 -3.94 -7.14 3.60
N LEU A 51 -5.14 -7.61 3.97
CA LEU A 51 -6.11 -8.15 3.01
C LEU A 51 -6.60 -7.07 2.05
N SER A 52 -6.94 -5.89 2.56
CA SER A 52 -7.36 -4.76 1.72
C SER A 52 -6.25 -4.33 0.74
N ARG A 53 -4.99 -4.36 1.18
CA ARG A 53 -3.83 -4.08 0.32
C ARG A 53 -3.68 -5.12 -0.79
N LEU A 54 -3.81 -6.41 -0.48
CA LEU A 54 -3.72 -7.48 -1.48
C LEU A 54 -4.86 -7.39 -2.49
N ALA A 55 -6.08 -7.12 -2.05
CA ALA A 55 -7.22 -6.90 -2.93
C ALA A 55 -6.98 -5.71 -3.88
N PHE A 56 -6.42 -4.60 -3.37
CA PHE A 56 -6.08 -3.44 -4.18
C PHE A 56 -4.97 -3.73 -5.21
N ILE A 57 -3.96 -4.54 -4.86
CA ILE A 57 -2.89 -4.96 -5.77
C ILE A 57 -3.43 -5.91 -6.86
N ALA A 58 -4.32 -6.83 -6.49
CA ALA A 58 -4.97 -7.75 -7.42
C ALA A 58 -5.97 -7.04 -8.35
N HIS A 59 -6.45 -5.85 -7.97
CA HIS A 59 -7.45 -5.11 -8.74
C HIS A 59 -6.92 -4.74 -10.14
N PRO A 60 -7.66 -5.08 -11.22
CA PRO A 60 -7.15 -4.97 -12.59
C PRO A 60 -6.81 -3.53 -13.01
N LYS A 61 -7.64 -2.55 -12.62
CA LYS A 61 -7.42 -1.12 -12.92
C LYS A 61 -6.48 -0.45 -11.91
N LEU A 62 -6.90 -0.41 -10.65
CA LEU A 62 -6.20 0.29 -9.56
C LEU A 62 -4.81 -0.29 -9.23
N GLY A 63 -4.63 -1.61 -9.32
CA GLY A 63 -3.38 -2.30 -8.97
C GLY A 63 -2.32 -2.35 -10.09
N LYS A 64 -2.61 -1.83 -11.29
CA LYS A 64 -1.71 -1.94 -12.45
C LYS A 64 -0.34 -1.28 -12.19
N GLN A 65 -0.33 -0.06 -11.64
CA GLN A 65 0.90 0.68 -11.39
C GLN A 65 1.77 0.01 -10.31
N ILE A 66 1.16 -0.50 -9.25
CA ILE A 66 1.87 -1.19 -8.17
C ILE A 66 2.49 -2.49 -8.67
N ARG A 67 1.75 -3.29 -9.45
CA ARG A 67 2.28 -4.52 -10.05
C ARG A 67 3.46 -4.23 -10.99
N ASN A 68 3.35 -3.20 -11.82
CA ASN A 68 4.44 -2.76 -12.70
C ASN A 68 5.68 -2.33 -11.91
N TYR A 69 5.51 -1.60 -10.81
CA TYR A 69 6.62 -1.19 -9.94
C TYR A 69 7.30 -2.39 -9.28
N MET A 70 6.53 -3.35 -8.74
CA MET A 70 7.10 -4.57 -8.14
C MET A 70 7.88 -5.38 -9.17
N ALA A 71 7.32 -5.56 -10.38
CA ALA A 71 8.00 -6.26 -11.47
C ALA A 71 9.33 -5.59 -11.85
N LYS A 72 9.41 -4.25 -11.82
CA LYS A 72 10.65 -3.51 -12.03
C LYS A 72 11.64 -3.73 -10.88
N GLY A 73 11.20 -3.67 -9.62
CA GLY A 73 12.06 -3.93 -8.47
C GLY A 73 12.68 -5.34 -8.49
N HIS A 74 11.90 -6.35 -8.89
CA HIS A 74 12.40 -7.71 -9.05
C HIS A 74 13.41 -7.86 -10.21
N ARG A 75 13.26 -7.11 -11.30
CA ARG A 75 14.23 -7.10 -12.41
C ARG A 75 15.54 -6.36 -12.07
N LEU A 76 15.46 -5.36 -11.19
CA LEU A 76 16.60 -4.53 -10.78
C LEU A 76 17.39 -5.14 -9.62
N TYR A 77 16.81 -6.07 -8.86
CA TYR A 77 17.55 -6.92 -7.91
C TYR A 77 18.31 -8.00 -8.69
N GLN A 78 19.30 -7.57 -9.48
CA GLN A 78 20.38 -8.46 -9.91
C GLN A 78 21.12 -8.88 -8.64
N PRO A 79 21.22 -10.19 -8.31
CA PRO A 79 22.11 -10.61 -7.25
C PRO A 79 23.52 -10.14 -7.61
N LYS A 80 24.10 -9.28 -6.77
CA LYS A 80 25.51 -8.90 -6.90
C LYS A 80 26.32 -10.20 -7.01
N PRO A 81 27.11 -10.42 -8.07
CA PRO A 81 27.96 -11.61 -8.15
C PRO A 81 28.93 -11.56 -6.98
N LYS A 82 28.80 -12.51 -6.05
CA LYS A 82 29.87 -12.81 -5.11
C LYS A 82 31.05 -13.28 -5.95
N VAL A 83 32.17 -12.59 -5.82
CA VAL A 83 33.44 -12.87 -6.48
C VAL A 83 33.71 -14.37 -6.43
N GLN A 84 33.99 -14.93 -7.61
CA GLN A 84 34.37 -16.32 -7.81
C GLN A 84 35.56 -16.65 -6.93
N THR A 85 35.37 -17.65 -6.06
CA THR A 85 36.44 -18.55 -5.68
C THR A 85 36.97 -19.18 -6.97
N LYS A 86 38.12 -18.72 -7.45
CA LYS A 86 38.86 -19.42 -8.51
C LYS A 86 40.31 -19.53 -8.07
N ALA A 87 40.67 -20.77 -7.79
CA ALA A 87 42.00 -21.37 -7.71
C ALA A 87 43.18 -20.44 -7.99
N GLU A 88 43.95 -20.14 -6.95
CA GLU A 88 45.36 -19.83 -7.10
C GLU A 88 46.11 -21.17 -7.15
N ALA A 89 46.74 -21.42 -8.30
CA ALA A 89 47.67 -22.52 -8.47
C ALA A 89 48.86 -22.29 -7.53
N SER A 90 48.94 -23.08 -6.47
CA SER A 90 50.16 -23.25 -5.70
C SER A 90 50.50 -24.73 -5.74
N ALA A 91 51.50 -25.07 -6.55
CA ALA A 91 52.18 -26.34 -6.46
C ALA A 91 52.97 -26.38 -5.15
N PRO A 92 52.83 -27.41 -4.30
CA PRO A 92 53.90 -27.82 -3.45
C PRO A 92 54.58 -29.01 -4.13
N ALA A 93 55.70 -28.75 -4.81
CA ALA A 93 56.68 -29.78 -5.08
C ALA A 93 57.13 -30.33 -3.71
N LYS A 94 56.53 -31.46 -3.31
CA LYS A 94 56.97 -32.26 -2.18
C LYS A 94 58.37 -32.79 -2.48
N ALA A 95 59.39 -32.18 -1.87
CA ALA A 95 60.62 -32.87 -1.44
C ALA A 95 61.55 -31.91 -0.66
N PRO A 96 61.41 -31.78 0.68
CA PRO A 96 62.58 -31.52 1.49
C PRO A 96 63.35 -32.84 1.63
N LYS A 97 64.44 -32.94 0.86
CA LYS A 97 65.47 -33.97 0.97
C LYS A 97 66.20 -33.76 2.30
N GLY A 98 65.60 -34.24 3.39
CA GLY A 98 66.17 -34.23 4.73
C GLY A 98 66.50 -35.65 5.16
N ALA A 99 67.73 -36.09 4.85
CA ALA A 99 68.29 -37.32 5.41
C ALA A 99 68.73 -37.07 6.86
N GLN A 100 67.90 -37.49 7.82
CA GLN A 100 68.34 -38.01 9.12
C GLN A 100 68.41 -39.54 8.95
N ALA A 101 69.39 -40.31 9.42
CA ALA A 101 70.45 -40.12 10.39
C ALA A 101 71.60 -41.12 10.06
N PRO A 102 72.74 -41.06 10.76
CA PRO A 102 73.96 -41.80 10.42
C PRO A 102 74.01 -43.21 11.03
N VAL A 103 75.12 -43.90 10.71
CA VAL A 103 75.74 -45.05 11.40
C VAL A 103 75.23 -46.46 11.06
N LYS A 104 75.94 -47.16 10.16
CA LYS A 104 76.92 -48.22 10.45
C LYS A 104 77.28 -48.97 9.16
N ALA A 105 78.57 -49.10 8.89
CA ALA A 105 79.11 -50.05 7.91
C ALA A 105 80.02 -51.06 8.65
N PRO A 106 80.22 -52.27 8.08
CA PRO A 106 80.62 -53.45 8.82
C PRO A 106 82.13 -53.72 8.76
N LYS A 107 82.76 -53.87 9.93
CA LYS A 107 83.74 -54.90 10.32
C LYS A 107 84.40 -54.48 11.63
#